data_AF-A0A7C0WTS3-F1
#
_entry.id   AF-A0A7C0WTS3-F1
#
_cell.length_a   1.000
_cell.length_b   1.000
_cell.length_c   1.000
_cell.angle_alpha   90.00
_cell.angle_beta   90.00
_cell.angle_gamma   90.00
#
_symmetry.space_group_name_H-M   'P 1'
#
loop_
_entity.id
_entity.type
_entity.pdbx_description
1 polymer ?
#
loop_
_entity_poly.entity_id
_entity_poly.type
_entity_poly.pdbx_seq_one_letter_code
_entity_poly.pdbx_strand_id
1 'polypeptide(L)'
;MKAKKVGKIEFDSFAINGYEPIWKNSAKRANFESYIKYQEEMVTNERKNAPASNEIIASEAYLKISGKSSTIPVSRAAKSYRSVQSNYLKMYVEDQLLSNPGGDNYDLESSDGRCHGCNETYSSAVIKDLRDAFSNLKNFLLDFTVGAKFKYVDKNGHIQTGRHRGFLHSVGSFFKHLVSGFTFGFYTPENVPQPKGFWGRIKHFFKSIKEALLGDLVEGVGGSVNHMAEDVILGAWNALEVIPDATIGASPQGRKAVSSIFDSGQVVLDYLTDIAPGGDAWMRVHAGNLFKGEVPVVTNLRKESSTAKDLKWRYVRNTPFRKAIETAGTLIADGLSFIFLGRGLFSSDEKRERK
;
A
#
# COMPACT_ATOMS: atom_id res chain seq x y z
N MET A 1 45.75 16.97 -39.60
CA MET A 1 44.75 15.87 -39.64
C MET A 1 43.35 16.48 -39.52
N LYS A 2 42.47 16.27 -40.50
CA LYS A 2 41.09 16.80 -40.49
C LYS A 2 40.22 15.93 -39.57
N ALA A 3 39.52 16.54 -38.62
CA ALA A 3 38.56 15.87 -37.76
C ALA A 3 37.33 15.41 -38.58
N LYS A 4 36.97 14.14 -38.43
CA LYS A 4 35.85 13.48 -39.09
C LYS A 4 34.53 13.97 -38.45
N LYS A 5 33.63 14.57 -39.24
CA LYS A 5 32.26 14.88 -38.80
C LYS A 5 31.54 13.56 -38.48
N VAL A 6 31.19 13.35 -37.21
CA VAL A 6 30.27 12.28 -36.81
C VAL A 6 28.85 12.76 -37.14
N GLY A 7 28.11 11.95 -37.89
CA GLY A 7 26.79 12.29 -38.42
C GLY A 7 25.72 12.54 -37.35
N LYS A 8 24.71 13.33 -37.72
CA LYS A 8 23.46 13.50 -36.98
C LYS A 8 22.79 12.12 -36.85
N ILE A 9 22.47 11.70 -35.63
CA ILE A 9 21.62 10.54 -35.40
C ILE A 9 20.17 11.04 -35.46
N GLU A 10 19.44 10.64 -36.50
CA GLU A 10 18.00 10.87 -36.60
C GLU A 10 17.24 9.77 -35.83
N PHE A 11 16.21 10.18 -35.09
CA PHE A 11 15.43 9.37 -34.16
C PHE A 11 14.60 8.26 -34.82
N ASP A 12 14.59 8.16 -36.14
CA ASP A 12 13.89 7.11 -36.90
C ASP A 12 14.56 5.72 -36.79
N SER A 13 15.72 5.64 -36.15
CA SER A 13 16.51 4.40 -36.02
C SER A 13 16.09 3.47 -34.86
N PHE A 14 15.09 3.83 -34.06
CA PHE A 14 14.55 2.98 -32.98
C PHE A 14 13.28 2.19 -33.37
N ALA A 15 13.15 1.81 -34.64
CA ALA A 15 12.12 0.86 -35.06
C ALA A 15 12.49 -0.56 -34.58
N ILE A 16 11.91 -0.99 -33.45
CA ILE A 16 11.89 -2.41 -33.06
C ILE A 16 10.85 -3.10 -33.95
N ASN A 17 11.31 -3.97 -34.84
CA ASN A 17 10.56 -5.00 -35.57
C ASN A 17 9.08 -4.69 -35.85
N GLY A 18 8.82 -3.92 -36.92
CA GLY A 18 7.53 -3.96 -37.63
C GLY A 18 6.34 -3.22 -37.01
N TYR A 19 6.50 -2.51 -35.89
CA TYR A 19 5.45 -1.62 -35.37
C TYR A 19 5.66 -0.18 -35.86
N GLU A 20 4.63 0.42 -36.46
CA GLU A 20 4.64 1.85 -36.78
C GLU A 20 4.86 2.68 -35.49
N PRO A 21 5.65 3.77 -35.55
CA PRO A 21 5.84 4.65 -34.42
C PRO A 21 4.50 5.22 -33.93
N ILE A 22 4.22 5.06 -32.63
CA ILE A 22 2.99 5.50 -31.95
C ILE A 22 2.70 7.01 -32.14
N TRP A 23 3.71 7.79 -32.57
CA TRP A 23 3.68 9.24 -32.76
C TRP A 23 2.90 9.74 -33.98
N LYS A 24 2.49 8.87 -34.93
CA LYS A 24 1.66 9.28 -36.07
C LYS A 24 0.19 9.50 -35.72
N ASN A 25 -0.27 8.96 -34.58
CA ASN A 25 -1.65 9.16 -34.12
C ASN A 25 -1.71 10.37 -33.18
N SER A 26 -2.25 11.49 -33.68
CA SER A 26 -2.37 12.76 -32.95
C SER A 26 -3.08 12.62 -31.60
N ALA A 27 -4.05 11.72 -31.48
CA ALA A 27 -4.75 11.45 -30.22
C ALA A 27 -3.87 10.71 -29.20
N LYS A 28 -3.05 9.74 -29.65
CA LYS A 28 -2.10 9.05 -28.76
C LYS A 28 -0.97 9.96 -28.29
N ARG A 29 -0.54 10.90 -29.16
CA ARG A 29 0.41 11.95 -28.81
C ARG A 29 -0.16 12.91 -27.76
N ALA A 30 -1.39 13.38 -27.93
CA ALA A 30 -2.06 14.24 -26.95
C ALA A 30 -2.23 13.56 -25.57
N ASN A 31 -2.52 12.25 -25.55
CA ASN A 31 -2.58 11.46 -24.31
C ASN A 31 -1.21 11.33 -23.64
N PHE A 32 -0.15 11.12 -24.42
CA PHE A 32 1.22 11.08 -23.91
C PHE A 32 1.67 12.44 -23.37
N GLU A 33 1.42 13.52 -24.11
CA GLU A 33 1.72 14.89 -23.67
C GLU A 33 0.93 15.27 -22.40
N SER A 34 -0.33 14.85 -22.30
CA SER A 34 -1.15 15.02 -21.08
C SER A 34 -0.61 14.22 -19.90
N TYR A 35 -0.10 13.00 -20.14
CA TYR A 35 0.56 12.19 -19.13
C TYR A 35 1.86 12.84 -18.66
N ILE A 36 2.68 13.37 -19.57
CA ILE A 36 3.91 14.10 -19.21
C ILE A 36 3.58 15.35 -18.39
N LYS A 37 2.61 16.17 -18.82
CA LYS A 37 2.17 17.36 -18.08
C LYS A 37 1.67 17.02 -16.68
N TYR A 38 0.93 15.92 -16.55
CA TYR A 38 0.48 15.41 -15.26
C TYR A 38 1.65 14.96 -14.36
N GLN A 39 2.68 14.31 -14.93
CA GLN A 39 3.90 13.99 -14.19
C GLN A 39 4.67 15.26 -13.77
N GLU A 40 4.69 16.29 -14.60
CA GLU A 40 5.30 17.60 -14.27
C GLU A 40 4.57 18.29 -13.10
N GLU A 41 3.24 18.26 -13.07
CA GLU A 41 2.43 18.82 -11.98
C GLU A 41 2.63 18.04 -10.67
N MET A 42 2.71 16.70 -10.74
CA MET A 42 3.04 15.84 -9.60
C MET A 42 4.40 16.18 -8.98
N VAL A 43 5.46 16.23 -9.81
CA VAL A 43 6.81 16.56 -9.34
C VAL A 43 6.89 17.97 -8.76
N THR A 44 6.16 18.93 -9.36
CA THR A 44 6.12 20.31 -8.87
C THR A 44 5.42 20.43 -7.52
N ASN A 45 4.37 19.64 -7.28
CA ASN A 45 3.66 19.60 -5.99
C ASN A 45 4.46 18.84 -4.92
N GLU A 46 5.20 17.79 -5.29
CA GLU A 46 6.12 17.10 -4.38
C GLU A 46 7.27 18.01 -3.93
N ARG A 47 7.77 18.88 -4.82
CA ARG A 47 8.84 19.86 -4.51
C ARG A 47 8.46 20.87 -3.42
N LYS A 48 7.17 21.18 -3.27
CA LYS A 48 6.68 22.12 -2.22
C LYS A 48 6.62 21.48 -0.82
N ASN A 49 6.67 20.16 -0.73
CA ASN A 49 6.42 19.40 0.50
C ASN A 49 7.60 18.48 0.88
N ALA A 50 8.70 18.51 0.14
CA ALA A 50 9.84 17.61 0.32
C ALA A 50 10.90 18.22 1.27
N PRO A 51 11.51 17.41 2.18
CA PRO A 51 12.65 17.86 2.98
C PRO A 51 13.86 18.19 2.09
N ALA A 52 14.68 19.16 2.52
CA ALA A 52 15.74 19.83 1.74
C ALA A 52 16.76 18.87 1.06
N SER A 53 16.94 17.65 1.54
CA SER A 53 17.79 16.63 0.89
C SER A 53 17.23 16.11 -0.45
N ASN A 54 15.94 16.28 -0.71
CA ASN A 54 15.27 15.88 -1.96
C ASN A 54 15.22 17.01 -3.01
N GLU A 55 15.49 18.26 -2.64
CA GLU A 55 15.49 19.41 -3.56
C GLU A 55 16.61 19.33 -4.62
N ILE A 56 17.77 18.79 -4.24
CA ILE A 56 18.92 18.63 -5.14
C ILE A 56 18.62 17.55 -6.20
N ILE A 57 17.89 16.50 -5.84
CA ILE A 57 17.66 15.33 -6.71
C ILE A 57 16.48 15.57 -7.68
N ALA A 58 15.42 16.26 -7.22
CA ALA A 58 14.27 16.61 -8.07
C ALA A 58 14.62 17.69 -9.11
N SER A 59 15.53 18.63 -8.77
CA SER A 59 15.96 19.69 -9.69
C SER A 59 16.80 19.16 -10.87
N GLU A 60 17.59 18.11 -10.68
CA GLU A 60 18.42 17.50 -11.72
C GLU A 60 17.62 16.67 -12.74
N ALA A 61 16.54 16.03 -12.31
CA ALA A 61 15.61 15.33 -13.22
C ALA A 61 14.75 16.31 -14.03
N TYR A 62 14.34 17.42 -13.41
CA TYR A 62 13.53 18.48 -14.03
C TYR A 62 14.26 19.20 -15.18
N LEU A 63 15.57 19.44 -15.05
CA LEU A 63 16.38 20.05 -16.11
C LEU A 63 16.40 19.25 -17.42
N LYS A 64 16.16 17.94 -17.35
CA LYS A 64 16.14 17.05 -18.52
C LYS A 64 14.80 17.04 -19.25
N ILE A 65 13.69 17.32 -18.56
CA ILE A 65 12.35 17.38 -19.17
C ILE A 65 12.12 18.76 -19.80
N SER A 66 12.65 19.84 -19.20
CA SER A 66 12.43 21.22 -19.67
C SER A 66 13.26 21.63 -20.90
N GLY A 67 13.86 20.69 -21.63
CA GLY A 67 14.66 20.97 -22.85
C GLY A 67 15.90 21.86 -22.63
N LYS A 68 16.29 22.14 -21.38
CA LYS A 68 17.50 22.91 -21.10
C LYS A 68 18.68 21.96 -21.04
N SER A 69 19.52 22.02 -22.08
CA SER A 69 20.73 21.23 -22.23
C SER A 69 21.60 21.32 -20.97
N SER A 70 21.51 20.29 -20.13
CA SER A 70 22.58 19.90 -19.23
C SER A 70 23.09 18.56 -19.73
N THR A 71 24.35 18.54 -20.14
CA THR A 71 25.09 17.34 -20.53
C THR A 71 25.36 16.49 -19.29
N ILE A 72 24.30 15.99 -18.65
CA ILE A 72 24.42 14.99 -17.60
C ILE A 72 24.68 13.65 -18.30
N PRO A 73 25.83 13.00 -18.04
CA PRO A 73 26.10 11.69 -18.59
C PRO A 73 24.96 10.73 -18.24
N VAL A 74 24.50 9.92 -19.20
CA VAL A 74 23.42 8.93 -19.01
C VAL A 74 23.69 8.04 -17.78
N SER A 75 24.96 7.76 -17.47
CA SER A 75 25.40 7.03 -16.28
C SER A 75 25.06 7.74 -14.95
N ARG A 76 25.18 9.07 -14.89
CA ARG A 76 24.85 9.87 -13.69
C ARG A 76 23.33 9.96 -13.49
N ALA A 77 22.58 10.14 -14.57
CA ALA A 77 21.11 10.11 -14.53
C ALA A 77 20.57 8.72 -14.12
N ALA A 78 21.15 7.64 -14.66
CA ALA A 78 20.81 6.28 -14.27
C ALA A 78 21.15 5.99 -12.80
N LYS A 79 22.28 6.50 -12.30
CA LYS A 79 22.67 6.39 -10.89
C LYS A 79 21.68 7.12 -9.97
N SER A 80 21.28 8.34 -10.34
CA SER A 80 20.30 9.15 -9.59
C SER A 80 18.92 8.48 -9.57
N TYR A 81 18.43 7.99 -10.71
CA TYR A 81 17.18 7.24 -10.78
C TYR A 81 17.21 5.98 -9.91
N ARG A 82 18.31 5.20 -9.96
CA ARG A 82 18.49 4.02 -9.10
C ARG A 82 18.49 4.38 -7.61
N SER A 83 19.10 5.51 -7.21
CA SER A 83 19.07 5.94 -5.81
C SER A 83 17.68 6.39 -5.35
N VAL A 84 16.89 7.02 -6.21
CA VAL A 84 15.51 7.39 -5.89
C VAL A 84 14.64 6.13 -5.74
N GLN A 85 14.76 5.19 -6.67
CA GLN A 85 14.02 3.93 -6.60
C GLN A 85 14.40 3.10 -5.37
N SER A 86 15.70 3.03 -5.03
CA SER A 86 16.14 2.33 -3.82
C SER A 86 15.64 3.02 -2.55
N ASN A 87 15.49 4.35 -2.55
CA ASN A 87 14.89 5.07 -1.43
C ASN A 87 13.40 4.72 -1.26
N TYR A 88 12.64 4.65 -2.36
CA TYR A 88 11.22 4.27 -2.28
C TYR A 88 11.02 2.83 -1.81
N LEU A 89 11.87 1.90 -2.23
CA LEU A 89 11.84 0.54 -1.72
C LEU A 89 12.13 0.50 -0.20
N LYS A 90 13.13 1.27 0.28
CA LYS A 90 13.42 1.35 1.71
C LYS A 90 12.24 1.92 2.52
N MET A 91 11.59 2.95 2.01
CA MET A 91 10.39 3.50 2.64
C MET A 91 9.25 2.49 2.67
N TYR A 92 9.08 1.71 1.59
CA TYR A 92 8.09 0.63 1.55
C TYR A 92 8.40 -0.44 2.62
N VAL A 93 9.64 -0.93 2.67
CA VAL A 93 10.08 -1.91 3.67
C VAL A 93 9.88 -1.39 5.10
N GLU A 94 10.30 -0.15 5.38
CA GLU A 94 10.11 0.46 6.71
C GLU A 94 8.63 0.59 7.08
N ASP A 95 7.76 0.95 6.15
CA ASP A 95 6.31 1.02 6.42
C ASP A 95 5.73 -0.36 6.80
N GLN A 96 6.16 -1.44 6.13
CA GLN A 96 5.65 -2.80 6.38
C GLN A 96 6.21 -3.35 7.70
N LEU A 97 7.49 -3.15 7.98
CA LEU A 97 8.07 -3.54 9.27
C LEU A 97 7.54 -2.72 10.47
N LEU A 98 6.89 -1.59 10.22
CA LEU A 98 6.22 -0.79 11.26
C LEU A 98 4.73 -1.15 11.45
N SER A 99 4.10 -1.86 10.51
CA SER A 99 2.68 -2.19 10.63
C SER A 99 2.41 -3.32 11.62
N ASN A 100 3.35 -4.27 11.76
CA ASN A 100 3.17 -5.44 12.62
C ASN A 100 4.40 -5.74 13.51
N PRO A 101 4.21 -6.34 14.70
CA PRO A 101 5.30 -6.92 15.49
C PRO A 101 6.17 -7.86 14.67
N GLY A 102 7.48 -7.82 14.94
CA GLY A 102 8.51 -8.46 14.15
C GLY A 102 9.58 -7.43 13.77
N GLY A 103 10.42 -7.77 12.79
CA GLY A 103 11.45 -6.86 12.31
C GLY A 103 12.58 -6.62 13.31
N ASP A 104 13.81 -6.91 12.93
CA ASP A 104 14.93 -6.87 13.87
C ASP A 104 15.27 -5.47 14.43
N ASN A 105 14.91 -4.44 13.69
CA ASN A 105 15.20 -3.05 14.06
C ASN A 105 13.97 -2.31 14.60
N TYR A 106 12.85 -3.01 14.79
CA TYR A 106 11.56 -2.43 15.15
C TYR A 106 11.02 -3.03 16.44
N ASP A 107 10.35 -2.19 17.24
CA ASP A 107 9.60 -2.60 18.42
C ASP A 107 8.37 -1.69 18.50
N LEU A 108 7.19 -2.23 18.22
CA LEU A 108 5.98 -1.43 18.16
C LEU A 108 5.49 -0.96 19.54
N GLU A 109 5.95 -1.59 20.62
CA GLU A 109 5.66 -1.14 21.98
C GLU A 109 6.59 0.01 22.41
N SER A 110 7.72 0.22 21.71
CA SER A 110 8.60 1.36 21.97
C SER A 110 7.96 2.68 21.50
N SER A 111 8.36 3.78 22.14
CA SER A 111 7.79 5.10 21.84
C SER A 111 8.16 5.59 20.44
N ASP A 112 9.37 5.29 19.99
CA ASP A 112 9.90 5.67 18.67
C ASP A 112 9.72 4.56 17.62
N GLY A 113 9.11 3.43 17.96
CA GLY A 113 8.87 2.30 17.06
C GLY A 113 10.14 1.53 16.67
N ARG A 114 11.28 1.86 17.27
CA ARG A 114 12.57 1.26 16.99
C ARG A 114 13.01 0.37 18.13
N CYS A 115 13.70 -0.69 17.77
CA CYS A 115 14.38 -1.56 18.71
C CYS A 115 15.82 -1.06 18.92
N HIS A 116 16.21 -0.89 20.18
CA HIS A 116 17.57 -0.54 20.57
C HIS A 116 18.21 -1.74 21.31
N GLY A 117 19.11 -2.45 20.64
CA GLY A 117 19.89 -3.53 21.24
C GLY A 117 19.20 -4.92 21.33
N CYS A 118 18.01 -5.11 20.75
CA CYS A 118 17.28 -6.38 20.91
C CYS A 118 17.97 -7.58 20.23
N ASN A 119 18.85 -7.33 19.25
CA ASN A 119 19.53 -8.39 18.50
C ASN A 119 21.05 -8.39 18.68
N GLU A 120 21.53 -7.85 19.81
CA GLU A 120 22.95 -7.86 20.14
C GLU A 120 23.45 -9.22 20.61
N THR A 121 22.55 -10.04 21.17
CA THR A 121 22.84 -11.40 21.64
C THR A 121 21.86 -12.41 21.06
N TYR A 122 22.24 -13.69 21.01
CA TYR A 122 21.33 -14.74 20.55
C TYR A 122 20.09 -14.86 21.46
N SER A 123 20.26 -14.69 22.78
CA SER A 123 19.16 -14.80 23.73
C SER A 123 18.17 -13.64 23.60
N SER A 124 18.68 -12.42 23.37
CA SER A 124 17.83 -11.26 23.17
C SER A 124 17.01 -11.37 21.88
N ALA A 125 17.60 -11.95 20.83
CA ALA A 125 16.92 -12.19 19.55
C ALA A 125 15.79 -13.25 19.70
N VAL A 126 16.10 -14.42 20.27
CA VAL A 126 15.08 -15.46 20.57
C VAL A 126 13.94 -14.93 21.46
N ILE A 127 14.26 -14.12 22.48
CA ILE A 127 13.23 -13.53 23.36
C ILE A 127 12.38 -12.52 22.60
N LYS A 128 12.99 -11.74 21.71
CA LYS A 128 12.29 -10.78 20.87
C LYS A 128 11.31 -11.51 19.94
N ASP A 129 11.75 -12.54 19.22
CA ASP A 129 10.88 -13.28 18.29
C ASP A 129 9.68 -13.92 19.00
N LEU A 130 9.89 -14.49 20.20
CA LEU A 130 8.80 -15.03 21.01
C LEU A 130 7.82 -13.93 21.46
N ARG A 131 8.34 -12.75 21.83
CA ARG A 131 7.51 -11.59 22.20
C ARG A 131 6.74 -11.07 20.99
N ASP A 132 7.35 -11.01 19.82
CA ASP A 132 6.72 -10.57 18.58
C ASP A 132 5.63 -11.56 18.15
N ALA A 133 5.91 -12.87 18.22
CA ALA A 133 4.91 -13.92 17.98
C ALA A 133 3.71 -13.80 18.92
N PHE A 134 3.93 -13.58 20.21
CA PHE A 134 2.85 -13.38 21.17
C PHE A 134 2.10 -12.04 20.95
N SER A 135 2.82 -11.00 20.56
CA SER A 135 2.24 -9.68 20.26
C SER A 135 1.33 -9.75 19.03
N ASN A 136 1.73 -10.50 18.01
CA ASN A 136 0.90 -10.82 16.85
C ASN A 136 -0.37 -11.61 17.25
N LEU A 137 -0.27 -12.62 18.13
CA LEU A 137 -1.45 -13.31 18.65
C LEU A 137 -2.38 -12.38 19.46
N LYS A 138 -1.81 -11.45 20.23
CA LYS A 138 -2.57 -10.43 20.95
C LYS A 138 -3.25 -9.46 19.97
N ASN A 139 -2.57 -9.06 18.91
CA ASN A 139 -3.14 -8.21 17.87
C ASN A 139 -4.32 -8.90 17.18
N PHE A 140 -4.23 -10.20 16.89
CA PHE A 140 -5.36 -10.97 16.34
C PHE A 140 -6.62 -10.84 17.21
N LEU A 141 -6.48 -10.96 18.54
CA LEU A 141 -7.61 -10.81 19.47
C LEU A 141 -8.12 -9.36 19.53
N LEU A 142 -7.24 -8.38 19.37
CA LEU A 142 -7.62 -6.97 19.30
C LEU A 142 -8.33 -6.67 17.99
N ASP A 143 -7.86 -7.16 16.84
CA ASP A 143 -8.49 -7.02 15.54
C ASP A 143 -9.80 -7.79 15.42
N PHE A 144 -9.97 -8.87 16.17
CA PHE A 144 -11.29 -9.47 16.34
C PHE A 144 -12.29 -8.52 17.05
N THR A 145 -11.82 -7.70 17.99
CA THR A 145 -12.67 -6.90 18.87
C THR A 145 -12.75 -5.42 18.46
N VAL A 146 -11.71 -4.65 18.78
CA VAL A 146 -11.67 -3.18 18.74
C VAL A 146 -10.67 -2.61 17.73
N GLY A 147 -9.79 -3.44 17.19
CA GLY A 147 -8.66 -3.04 16.35
C GLY A 147 -7.35 -2.97 17.12
N ALA A 148 -6.32 -3.62 16.60
CA ALA A 148 -4.92 -3.54 17.02
C ALA A 148 -4.33 -2.16 16.69
N LYS A 149 -3.28 -1.80 17.42
CA LYS A 149 -2.52 -0.58 17.13
C LYS A 149 -1.32 -0.94 16.28
N PHE A 150 -0.97 -0.06 15.37
CA PHE A 150 0.19 -0.20 14.50
C PHE A 150 0.98 1.11 14.44
N LYS A 151 2.21 1.07 13.93
CA LYS A 151 3.03 2.27 13.74
C LYS A 151 3.11 2.62 12.25
N TYR A 152 3.29 3.90 11.96
CA TYR A 152 3.50 4.37 10.59
C TYR A 152 4.32 5.65 10.59
N VAL A 153 4.98 5.94 9.47
CA VAL A 153 5.71 7.20 9.27
C VAL A 153 4.77 8.25 8.68
N ASP A 154 4.56 9.35 9.38
CA ASP A 154 3.73 10.46 8.90
C ASP A 154 4.42 11.30 7.81
N LYS A 155 3.68 12.27 7.26
CA LYS A 155 4.17 13.18 6.22
C LYS A 155 5.39 14.03 6.64
N ASN A 156 5.63 14.20 7.94
CA ASN A 156 6.76 14.96 8.48
C ASN A 156 7.96 14.05 8.79
N GLY A 157 7.84 12.73 8.55
CA GLY A 157 8.86 11.75 8.87
C GLY A 157 8.84 11.25 10.31
N HIS A 158 7.80 11.57 11.10
CA HIS A 158 7.68 11.08 12.47
C HIS A 158 6.92 9.77 12.53
N ILE A 159 7.35 8.86 13.41
CA ILE A 159 6.63 7.62 13.69
C ILE A 159 5.42 7.95 14.58
N GLN A 160 4.24 7.62 14.09
CA GLN A 160 2.95 7.82 14.74
C GLN A 160 2.28 6.47 15.01
N THR A 161 1.22 6.49 15.81
CA THR A 161 0.43 5.29 16.12
C THR A 161 -0.95 5.38 15.45
N GLY A 162 -1.27 4.37 14.64
CA GLY A 162 -2.58 4.16 14.05
C GLY A 162 -3.40 3.11 14.80
N ARG A 163 -4.59 2.84 14.31
CA ARG A 163 -5.42 1.73 14.78
C ARG A 163 -6.23 1.14 13.64
N HIS A 164 -6.22 -0.18 13.54
CA HIS A 164 -7.10 -0.92 12.63
C HIS A 164 -8.56 -0.81 13.09
N ARG A 165 -9.48 -1.23 12.22
CA ARG A 165 -10.87 -1.46 12.61
C ARG A 165 -11.00 -2.87 13.14
N GLY A 166 -11.71 -3.05 14.26
CA GLY A 166 -11.99 -4.38 14.80
C GLY A 166 -13.22 -5.02 14.16
N PHE A 167 -13.23 -6.36 14.03
CA PHE A 167 -14.29 -7.12 13.38
C PHE A 167 -15.64 -6.92 14.08
N LEU A 168 -15.72 -7.17 15.39
CA LEU A 168 -16.97 -7.00 16.15
C LEU A 168 -17.44 -5.53 16.14
N HIS A 169 -16.51 -4.59 16.20
CA HIS A 169 -16.83 -3.17 16.08
C HIS A 169 -17.44 -2.83 14.70
N SER A 170 -16.85 -3.35 13.62
CA SER A 170 -17.33 -3.17 12.25
C SER A 170 -18.70 -3.81 12.03
N VAL A 171 -18.93 -5.03 12.55
CA VAL A 171 -20.25 -5.68 12.52
C VAL A 171 -21.30 -4.84 13.25
N GLY A 172 -20.97 -4.30 14.44
CA GLY A 172 -21.86 -3.41 15.17
C GLY A 172 -22.20 -2.14 14.39
N SER A 173 -21.20 -1.50 13.77
CA SER A 173 -21.37 -0.32 12.94
C SER A 173 -22.22 -0.59 11.70
N PHE A 174 -22.04 -1.75 11.05
CA PHE A 174 -22.86 -2.20 9.93
C PHE A 174 -24.34 -2.19 10.28
N PHE A 175 -24.74 -2.84 11.38
CA PHE A 175 -26.15 -2.86 11.80
C PHE A 175 -26.67 -1.48 12.17
N LYS A 176 -25.85 -0.64 12.83
CA LYS A 176 -26.23 0.75 13.16
C LYS A 176 -26.50 1.56 11.89
N HIS A 177 -25.64 1.48 10.88
CA HIS A 177 -25.84 2.19 9.61
C HIS A 177 -27.00 1.60 8.79
N LEU A 178 -27.19 0.28 8.81
CA LEU A 178 -28.32 -0.38 8.17
C LEU A 178 -29.66 0.10 8.74
N VAL A 179 -29.80 0.09 10.07
CA VAL A 179 -31.00 0.58 10.78
C VAL A 179 -31.20 2.08 10.53
N SER A 180 -30.13 2.87 10.59
CA SER A 180 -30.17 4.31 10.28
C SER A 180 -30.66 4.58 8.85
N GLY A 181 -30.21 3.77 7.89
CA GLY A 181 -30.67 3.81 6.51
C GLY A 181 -32.17 3.52 6.41
N PHE A 182 -32.60 2.33 6.84
CA PHE A 182 -34.01 1.89 6.71
C PHE A 182 -35.00 2.75 7.49
N THR A 183 -34.57 3.35 8.59
CA THR A 183 -35.39 4.33 9.33
C THR A 183 -35.33 5.73 8.74
N PHE A 184 -34.68 5.92 7.59
CA PHE A 184 -34.51 7.22 6.94
C PHE A 184 -33.96 8.30 7.90
N GLY A 185 -33.10 7.90 8.83
CA GLY A 185 -32.49 8.76 9.84
C GLY A 185 -33.40 9.12 11.03
N PHE A 186 -34.50 8.40 11.28
CA PHE A 186 -35.19 8.48 12.58
C PHE A 186 -34.30 7.95 13.71
N TYR A 187 -33.55 6.88 13.43
CA TYR A 187 -32.37 6.51 14.20
C TYR A 187 -31.13 7.02 13.46
N THR A 188 -30.19 7.61 14.20
CA THR A 188 -28.86 7.97 13.69
C THR A 188 -27.80 7.49 14.67
N PRO A 189 -26.69 6.90 14.20
CA PRO A 189 -25.56 6.57 15.06
C PRO A 189 -24.99 7.83 15.71
N GLU A 190 -24.24 7.65 16.80
CA GLU A 190 -23.55 8.75 17.48
C GLU A 190 -22.73 9.59 16.48
N ASN A 191 -22.77 10.91 16.66
CA ASN A 191 -22.07 11.90 15.83
C ASN A 191 -22.55 12.02 14.37
N VAL A 192 -23.66 11.36 13.98
CA VAL A 192 -24.30 11.56 12.68
C VAL A 192 -25.49 12.52 12.83
N PRO A 193 -25.48 13.69 12.20
CA PRO A 193 -26.61 14.63 12.27
C PRO A 193 -27.89 14.02 11.68
N GLN A 194 -29.03 14.22 12.35
CA GLN A 194 -30.32 13.81 11.81
C GLN A 194 -30.65 14.52 10.50
N PRO A 195 -31.13 13.81 9.47
CA PRO A 195 -31.50 14.42 8.20
C PRO A 195 -32.78 15.27 8.34
N LYS A 196 -32.81 16.43 7.68
CA LYS A 196 -33.97 17.32 7.65
C LYS A 196 -34.68 17.26 6.29
N GLY A 197 -36.01 17.23 6.32
CA GLY A 197 -36.88 17.21 5.14
C GLY A 197 -36.88 15.88 4.38
N PHE A 198 -37.83 15.73 3.45
CA PHE A 198 -38.01 14.52 2.66
C PHE A 198 -36.75 14.15 1.83
N TRP A 199 -36.19 15.11 1.11
CA TRP A 199 -34.98 14.90 0.30
C TRP A 199 -33.74 14.58 1.15
N GLY A 200 -33.60 15.21 2.32
CA GLY A 200 -32.51 14.91 3.25
C GLY A 200 -32.57 13.47 3.74
N ARG A 201 -33.78 12.97 4.04
CA ARG A 201 -34.04 11.60 4.46
C ARG A 201 -33.73 10.57 3.38
N ILE A 202 -34.12 10.83 2.13
CA ILE A 202 -33.77 9.96 0.98
C ILE A 202 -32.24 9.91 0.80
N LYS A 203 -31.58 11.07 0.80
CA LYS A 203 -30.11 11.12 0.67
C LYS A 203 -29.41 10.38 1.82
N HIS A 204 -29.96 10.48 3.03
CA HIS A 204 -29.46 9.77 4.20
C HIS A 204 -29.62 8.26 4.10
N PHE A 205 -30.74 7.77 3.57
CA PHE A 205 -30.94 6.33 3.28
C PHE A 205 -29.80 5.81 2.41
N PHE A 206 -29.59 6.38 1.21
CA PHE A 206 -28.55 5.92 0.30
C PHE A 206 -27.14 6.06 0.88
N LYS A 207 -26.87 7.15 1.61
CA LYS A 207 -25.59 7.34 2.29
C LYS A 207 -25.35 6.26 3.36
N SER A 208 -26.36 5.95 4.17
CA SER A 208 -26.23 4.97 5.27
C SER A 208 -26.12 3.55 4.73
N ILE A 209 -26.87 3.20 3.68
CA ILE A 209 -26.73 1.88 3.02
C ILE A 209 -25.34 1.75 2.38
N LYS A 210 -24.83 2.80 1.74
CA LYS A 210 -23.46 2.81 1.21
C LYS A 210 -22.42 2.64 2.33
N GLU A 211 -22.57 3.33 3.45
CA GLU A 211 -21.64 3.22 4.58
C GLU A 211 -21.69 1.82 5.19
N ALA A 212 -22.88 1.24 5.37
CA ALA A 212 -23.02 -0.13 5.86
C ALA A 212 -22.32 -1.13 4.92
N LEU A 213 -22.63 -1.09 3.61
CA LEU A 213 -22.11 -2.08 2.67
C LEU A 213 -20.63 -1.90 2.35
N LEU A 214 -20.21 -0.68 2.00
CA LEU A 214 -18.82 -0.44 1.62
C LEU A 214 -17.97 -0.19 2.86
N GLY A 215 -18.35 0.77 3.70
CA GLY A 215 -17.60 1.22 4.87
C GLY A 215 -17.41 0.13 5.93
N ASP A 216 -18.52 -0.42 6.43
CA ASP A 216 -18.50 -1.34 7.56
C ASP A 216 -18.33 -2.81 7.16
N LEU A 217 -18.97 -3.25 6.08
CA LEU A 217 -18.88 -4.66 5.66
C LEU A 217 -17.62 -4.92 4.84
N VAL A 218 -17.38 -4.18 3.75
CA VAL A 218 -16.20 -4.43 2.91
C VAL A 218 -14.90 -3.94 3.58
N GLU A 219 -14.80 -2.64 3.91
CA GLU A 219 -13.54 -2.13 4.52
C GLU A 219 -13.43 -2.49 6.00
N GLY A 220 -14.55 -2.52 6.73
CA GLY A 220 -14.56 -2.86 8.15
C GLY A 220 -14.37 -4.36 8.38
N VAL A 221 -15.36 -5.18 8.07
CA VAL A 221 -15.32 -6.63 8.31
C VAL A 221 -14.26 -7.32 7.45
N GLY A 222 -14.23 -7.02 6.15
CA GLY A 222 -13.21 -7.59 5.25
C GLY A 222 -11.79 -7.23 5.67
N GLY A 223 -11.55 -5.95 5.97
CA GLY A 223 -10.27 -5.47 6.49
C GLY A 223 -9.86 -6.14 7.78
N SER A 224 -10.74 -6.19 8.78
CA SER A 224 -10.43 -6.84 10.07
C SER A 224 -10.10 -8.33 9.92
N VAL A 225 -10.79 -9.05 9.04
CA VAL A 225 -10.48 -10.47 8.77
C VAL A 225 -9.10 -10.61 8.13
N ASN A 226 -8.74 -9.70 7.23
CA ASN A 226 -7.42 -9.68 6.62
C ASN A 226 -6.32 -9.41 7.66
N HIS A 227 -6.49 -8.39 8.50
CA HIS A 227 -5.55 -8.07 9.58
C HIS A 227 -5.40 -9.22 10.59
N MET A 228 -6.52 -9.88 10.96
CA MET A 228 -6.47 -11.09 11.78
C MET A 228 -5.67 -12.22 11.11
N ALA A 229 -5.85 -12.45 9.81
CA ALA A 229 -5.10 -13.47 9.09
C ALA A 229 -3.60 -13.12 9.03
N GLU A 230 -3.28 -11.86 8.77
CA GLU A 230 -1.93 -11.31 8.78
C GLU A 230 -1.25 -11.52 10.14
N ASP A 231 -1.88 -11.11 11.24
CA ASP A 231 -1.39 -11.33 12.61
C ASP A 231 -1.07 -12.81 12.89
N VAL A 232 -1.94 -13.74 12.47
CA VAL A 232 -1.70 -15.17 12.67
C VAL A 232 -0.51 -15.66 11.85
N ILE A 233 -0.42 -15.24 10.58
CA ILE A 233 0.66 -15.63 9.66
C ILE A 233 2.00 -15.09 10.16
N LEU A 234 2.05 -13.81 10.56
CA LEU A 234 3.25 -13.17 11.09
C LEU A 234 3.64 -13.73 12.45
N GLY A 235 2.67 -13.99 13.34
CA GLY A 235 2.93 -14.66 14.61
C GLY A 235 3.57 -16.04 14.41
N ALA A 236 3.11 -16.80 13.42
CA ALA A 236 3.75 -18.05 13.02
C ALA A 236 5.14 -17.82 12.40
N TRP A 237 5.32 -16.77 11.58
CA TRP A 237 6.60 -16.41 10.97
C TRP A 237 7.66 -16.08 12.02
N ASN A 238 7.35 -15.25 13.03
CA ASN A 238 8.27 -14.96 14.14
C ASN A 238 8.52 -16.20 15.00
N ALA A 239 7.52 -17.04 15.24
CA ALA A 239 7.74 -18.30 15.96
C ALA A 239 8.69 -19.25 15.21
N LEU A 240 8.69 -19.22 13.87
CA LEU A 240 9.64 -19.97 13.05
C LEU A 240 11.06 -19.39 13.10
N GLU A 241 11.21 -18.08 13.31
CA GLU A 241 12.50 -17.38 13.43
C GLU A 241 13.31 -17.81 14.66
N VAL A 242 12.62 -18.15 15.74
CA VAL A 242 13.22 -18.65 16.99
C VAL A 242 14.18 -19.82 16.75
N ILE A 243 13.88 -20.71 15.81
CA ILE A 243 14.69 -21.90 15.52
C ILE A 243 16.06 -21.53 14.91
N PRO A 244 16.14 -20.83 13.76
CA PRO A 244 17.41 -20.39 13.19
C PRO A 244 18.16 -19.44 14.11
N ASP A 245 17.49 -18.60 14.91
CA ASP A 245 18.15 -17.73 15.87
C ASP A 245 18.78 -18.48 17.04
N ALA A 246 18.11 -19.52 17.54
CA ALA A 246 18.65 -20.41 18.55
C ALA A 246 19.78 -21.33 18.03
N THR A 247 19.94 -21.48 16.71
CA THR A 247 20.90 -22.43 16.11
C THR A 247 22.05 -21.74 15.38
N ILE A 248 21.76 -20.98 14.33
CA ILE A 248 22.75 -20.33 13.45
C ILE A 248 23.02 -18.88 13.90
N GLY A 249 22.08 -18.25 14.61
CA GLY A 249 22.15 -16.89 15.16
C GLY A 249 23.22 -16.65 16.25
N ALA A 250 23.91 -17.71 16.70
CA ALA A 250 25.01 -17.62 17.65
C ALA A 250 26.22 -16.82 17.10
N SER A 251 26.39 -16.78 15.78
CA SER A 251 27.44 -15.98 15.13
C SER A 251 26.89 -14.64 14.60
N PRO A 252 27.69 -13.56 14.56
CA PRO A 252 27.25 -12.28 14.00
C PRO A 252 26.82 -12.35 12.53
N GLN A 253 27.46 -13.19 11.73
CA GLN A 253 27.12 -13.42 10.33
C GLN A 253 25.84 -14.22 10.19
N GLY A 254 25.67 -15.26 11.01
CA GLY A 254 24.46 -16.06 11.06
C GLY A 254 23.25 -15.22 11.42
N ARG A 255 23.36 -14.41 12.48
CA ARG A 255 22.27 -13.50 12.89
C ARG A 255 21.85 -12.57 11.76
N LYS A 256 22.79 -11.85 11.15
CA LYS A 256 22.50 -10.97 9.99
C LYS A 256 21.78 -11.69 8.85
N ALA A 257 22.13 -12.96 8.60
CA ALA A 257 21.49 -13.76 7.57
C ALA A 257 20.05 -14.12 7.96
N VAL A 258 19.82 -14.54 9.20
CA VAL A 258 18.48 -14.83 9.74
C VAL A 258 17.62 -13.56 9.68
N SER A 259 18.07 -12.47 10.29
CA SER A 259 17.40 -11.16 10.26
C SER A 259 16.99 -10.76 8.85
N SER A 260 17.92 -10.86 7.89
CA SER A 260 17.67 -10.46 6.51
C SER A 260 16.59 -11.33 5.85
N ILE A 261 16.55 -12.63 6.15
CA ILE A 261 15.58 -13.56 5.57
C ILE A 261 14.20 -13.30 6.16
N PHE A 262 14.11 -13.16 7.49
CA PHE A 262 12.85 -13.03 8.18
C PHE A 262 12.25 -11.63 8.06
N ASP A 263 13.03 -10.55 8.12
CA ASP A 263 12.57 -9.19 7.81
C ASP A 263 12.01 -9.12 6.38
N SER A 264 12.74 -9.70 5.41
CA SER A 264 12.28 -9.71 4.01
C SER A 264 11.03 -10.57 3.84
N GLY A 265 10.96 -11.70 4.56
CA GLY A 265 9.80 -12.57 4.56
C GLY A 265 8.56 -11.87 5.11
N GLN A 266 8.69 -11.17 6.23
CA GLN A 266 7.62 -10.35 6.81
C GLN A 266 7.10 -9.32 5.80
N VAL A 267 7.98 -8.55 5.16
CA VAL A 267 7.60 -7.57 4.13
C VAL A 267 6.83 -8.23 2.97
N VAL A 268 7.20 -9.44 2.57
CA VAL A 268 6.50 -10.18 1.52
C VAL A 268 5.14 -10.67 2.00
N LEU A 269 5.04 -11.17 3.23
CA LEU A 269 3.77 -11.64 3.82
C LEU A 269 2.79 -10.48 3.97
N ASP A 270 3.25 -9.34 4.52
CA ASP A 270 2.47 -8.09 4.60
C ASP A 270 1.99 -7.65 3.22
N TYR A 271 2.86 -7.65 2.21
CA TYR A 271 2.47 -7.31 0.84
C TYR A 271 1.39 -8.26 0.30
N LEU A 272 1.48 -9.56 0.56
CA LEU A 272 0.52 -10.55 0.08
C LEU A 272 -0.86 -10.40 0.74
N THR A 273 -0.91 -10.10 2.04
CA THR A 273 -2.17 -9.81 2.75
C THR A 273 -2.73 -8.45 2.33
N ASP A 274 -1.88 -7.45 2.11
CA ASP A 274 -2.28 -6.11 1.66
C ASP A 274 -3.03 -6.14 0.33
N ILE A 275 -2.54 -6.92 -0.65
CA ILE A 275 -3.12 -7.01 -2.00
C ILE A 275 -4.31 -7.98 -2.10
N ALA A 276 -4.53 -8.82 -1.10
CA ALA A 276 -5.63 -9.78 -1.08
C ALA A 276 -6.99 -9.04 -0.99
N PRO A 277 -8.10 -9.65 -1.45
CA PRO A 277 -9.43 -9.05 -1.30
C PRO A 277 -9.74 -8.67 0.14
N GLY A 278 -10.00 -7.38 0.38
CA GLY A 278 -10.23 -6.82 1.72
C GLY A 278 -8.98 -6.26 2.40
N GLY A 279 -7.78 -6.51 1.89
CA GLY A 279 -6.53 -5.94 2.40
C GLY A 279 -6.36 -4.45 2.09
N ASP A 280 -5.44 -3.79 2.78
CA ASP A 280 -5.35 -2.32 2.74
C ASP A 280 -4.94 -1.79 1.36
N ALA A 281 -4.04 -2.48 0.65
CA ALA A 281 -3.69 -2.13 -0.72
C ALA A 281 -4.85 -2.36 -1.68
N TRP A 282 -5.54 -3.50 -1.54
CA TRP A 282 -6.75 -3.81 -2.31
C TRP A 282 -7.81 -2.72 -2.16
N MET A 283 -8.04 -2.25 -0.92
CA MET A 283 -8.97 -1.18 -0.60
C MET A 283 -8.56 0.17 -1.22
N ARG A 284 -7.25 0.49 -1.26
CA ARG A 284 -6.73 1.71 -1.93
C ARG A 284 -6.89 1.66 -3.44
N VAL A 285 -6.54 0.53 -4.06
CA VAL A 285 -6.63 0.34 -5.53
C VAL A 285 -8.09 0.40 -5.99
N HIS A 286 -9.03 -0.06 -5.17
CA HIS A 286 -10.46 -0.07 -5.48
C HIS A 286 -11.25 1.16 -5.01
N ALA A 287 -10.60 2.16 -4.41
CA ALA A 287 -11.26 3.31 -3.77
C ALA A 287 -11.94 4.32 -4.71
N GLY A 288 -12.13 4.00 -6.01
CA GLY A 288 -12.79 4.88 -6.97
C GLY A 288 -14.25 5.15 -6.63
N ASN A 289 -14.70 6.37 -6.87
CA ASN A 289 -16.09 6.76 -6.76
C ASN A 289 -16.71 6.97 -8.16
N LEU A 290 -17.35 5.93 -8.70
CA LEU A 290 -18.01 6.00 -10.01
C LEU A 290 -19.05 7.12 -10.11
N PHE A 291 -19.73 7.46 -9.01
CA PHE A 291 -20.71 8.58 -8.99
C PHE A 291 -20.04 9.96 -9.14
N LYS A 292 -18.72 10.05 -8.95
CA LYS A 292 -17.92 11.26 -9.19
C LYS A 292 -17.05 11.15 -10.45
N GLY A 293 -17.23 10.09 -11.25
CA GLY A 293 -16.37 9.82 -12.41
C GLY A 293 -14.95 9.37 -12.05
N GLU A 294 -14.72 8.95 -10.80
CA GLU A 294 -13.43 8.47 -10.32
C GLU A 294 -13.28 6.97 -10.61
N VAL A 295 -12.31 6.62 -11.47
CA VAL A 295 -12.01 5.23 -11.82
C VAL A 295 -11.03 4.65 -10.81
N PRO A 296 -11.29 3.48 -10.18
CA PRO A 296 -10.54 3.00 -9.02
C PRO A 296 -9.00 3.01 -9.14
N VAL A 297 -8.46 2.25 -10.10
CA VAL A 297 -7.01 2.17 -10.35
C VAL A 297 -6.40 3.55 -10.63
N VAL A 298 -7.11 4.37 -11.41
CA VAL A 298 -6.66 5.72 -11.76
C VAL A 298 -6.65 6.62 -10.51
N THR A 299 -7.62 6.47 -9.61
CA THR A 299 -7.68 7.21 -8.34
C THR A 299 -6.48 6.90 -7.47
N ASN A 300 -6.07 5.63 -7.34
CA ASN A 300 -4.87 5.27 -6.57
C ASN A 300 -3.60 5.86 -7.18
N LEU A 301 -3.43 5.75 -8.50
CA LEU A 301 -2.28 6.31 -9.21
C LEU A 301 -2.20 7.84 -9.10
N ARG A 302 -3.37 8.51 -9.06
CA ARG A 302 -3.51 9.96 -8.92
C ARG A 302 -3.45 10.51 -7.52
N LYS A 303 -3.54 9.66 -6.49
CA LYS A 303 -3.51 10.12 -5.12
C LYS A 303 -2.14 10.72 -4.77
N GLU A 304 -2.12 11.79 -3.99
CA GLU A 304 -0.87 12.35 -3.48
C GLU A 304 -0.12 11.34 -2.59
N SER A 305 1.19 11.52 -2.50
CA SER A 305 2.13 10.65 -1.78
C SER A 305 1.90 10.66 -0.25
N SER A 306 1.21 11.69 0.27
CA SER A 306 0.66 11.73 1.62
C SER A 306 -0.68 12.47 1.64
N THR A 307 -1.66 11.99 2.40
CA THR A 307 -2.93 12.71 2.58
C THR A 307 -3.50 12.40 3.95
N ALA A 308 -3.70 13.43 4.78
CA ALA A 308 -4.28 13.27 6.12
C ALA A 308 -5.81 13.09 6.12
N LYS A 309 -6.47 13.40 5.01
CA LYS A 309 -7.94 13.50 4.91
C LYS A 309 -8.65 12.18 4.63
N ASP A 310 -7.93 11.20 4.10
CA ASP A 310 -8.51 9.95 3.62
C ASP A 310 -7.89 8.79 4.38
N LEU A 311 -8.72 8.08 5.15
CA LEU A 311 -8.25 7.03 6.07
C LEU A 311 -7.45 5.94 5.34
N LYS A 312 -7.78 5.65 4.08
CA LYS A 312 -7.13 4.60 3.28
C LYS A 312 -5.66 4.90 2.93
N TRP A 313 -5.30 6.19 2.84
CA TRP A 313 -3.93 6.64 2.53
C TRP A 313 -3.27 7.40 3.67
N ARG A 314 -3.99 7.62 4.78
CA ARG A 314 -3.51 8.40 5.93
C ARG A 314 -2.25 7.79 6.56
N TYR A 315 -2.15 6.48 6.50
CA TYR A 315 -1.20 5.69 7.26
C TYR A 315 -0.05 5.13 6.42
N VAL A 316 0.03 5.47 5.13
CA VAL A 316 1.08 4.96 4.24
C VAL A 316 1.76 6.09 3.48
N ARG A 317 3.05 5.91 3.20
CA ARG A 317 3.78 6.75 2.25
C ARG A 317 3.48 6.21 0.86
N ASN A 318 2.55 6.85 0.15
CA ASN A 318 2.04 6.40 -1.15
C ASN A 318 3.00 6.74 -2.30
N THR A 319 4.23 6.22 -2.22
CA THR A 319 5.30 6.46 -3.20
C THR A 319 4.95 5.89 -4.57
N PRO A 320 5.58 6.37 -5.66
CA PRO A 320 5.41 5.77 -6.99
C PRO A 320 5.69 4.26 -7.02
N PHE A 321 6.66 3.78 -6.23
CA PHE A 321 6.96 2.35 -6.10
C PHE A 321 5.78 1.58 -5.48
N ARG A 322 5.30 2.01 -4.30
CA ARG A 322 4.16 1.39 -3.61
C ARG A 322 2.95 1.29 -4.54
N LYS A 323 2.57 2.42 -5.15
CA LYS A 323 1.45 2.48 -6.11
C LYS A 323 1.57 1.43 -7.20
N ALA A 324 2.75 1.27 -7.80
CA ALA A 324 2.95 0.35 -8.90
C ALA A 324 2.82 -1.12 -8.45
N ILE A 325 3.52 -1.52 -7.38
CA ILE A 325 3.55 -2.91 -6.93
C ILE A 325 2.18 -3.33 -6.36
N GLU A 326 1.55 -2.48 -5.55
CA GLU A 326 0.25 -2.78 -4.94
C GLU A 326 -0.85 -2.85 -5.98
N THR A 327 -0.85 -1.93 -6.96
CA THR A 327 -1.82 -1.97 -8.05
C THR A 327 -1.66 -3.23 -8.89
N ALA A 328 -0.43 -3.57 -9.27
CA ALA A 328 -0.18 -4.78 -10.06
C ALA A 328 -0.57 -6.06 -9.28
N GLY A 329 -0.15 -6.16 -8.02
CA GLY A 329 -0.48 -7.28 -7.14
C GLY A 329 -1.97 -7.45 -6.94
N THR A 330 -2.68 -6.36 -6.63
CA THR A 330 -4.13 -6.37 -6.41
C THR A 330 -4.87 -6.87 -7.65
N LEU A 331 -4.54 -6.38 -8.85
CA LEU A 331 -5.19 -6.80 -10.08
C LEU A 331 -4.94 -8.29 -10.41
N ILE A 332 -3.75 -8.81 -10.07
CA ILE A 332 -3.46 -10.24 -10.17
C ILE A 332 -4.31 -11.04 -9.18
N ALA A 333 -4.40 -10.58 -7.92
CA ALA A 333 -5.20 -11.21 -6.88
C ALA A 333 -6.69 -11.26 -7.26
N ASP A 334 -7.23 -10.19 -7.87
CA ASP A 334 -8.58 -10.16 -8.42
C ASP A 334 -8.76 -11.23 -9.52
N GLY A 335 -7.84 -11.27 -10.49
CA GLY A 335 -7.88 -12.25 -11.58
C GLY A 335 -7.88 -13.70 -11.08
N LEU A 336 -7.04 -14.00 -10.08
CA LEU A 336 -7.00 -15.32 -9.43
C LEU A 336 -8.30 -15.60 -8.69
N SER A 337 -8.83 -14.64 -7.92
CA SER A 337 -10.08 -14.77 -7.19
C SER A 337 -11.25 -15.07 -8.11
N PHE A 338 -11.34 -14.40 -9.27
CA PHE A 338 -12.35 -14.70 -10.29
C PHE A 338 -12.22 -16.12 -10.86
N ILE A 339 -10.99 -16.60 -11.11
CA ILE A 339 -10.76 -17.96 -11.61
C ILE A 339 -11.20 -19.01 -10.57
N PHE A 340 -10.88 -18.80 -9.29
CA PHE A 340 -11.26 -19.72 -8.21
C PHE A 340 -12.78 -19.71 -7.96
N LEU A 341 -13.40 -18.54 -7.89
CA LEU A 341 -14.86 -18.42 -7.73
C LEU A 341 -15.61 -19.03 -8.92
N GLY A 342 -15.14 -18.77 -10.15
CA GLY A 342 -15.71 -19.37 -11.36
C GLY A 342 -15.64 -20.89 -11.31
N ARG A 343 -14.48 -21.47 -10.98
CA ARG A 343 -14.34 -22.93 -10.85
C ARG A 343 -15.23 -23.52 -9.75
N GLY A 344 -15.38 -22.84 -8.62
CA GLY A 344 -16.24 -23.30 -7.52
C GLY A 344 -17.73 -23.30 -7.86
N LEU A 345 -18.21 -22.25 -8.53
CA LEU A 345 -19.61 -22.13 -8.97
C LEU A 345 -19.95 -23.16 -10.05
N PHE A 346 -19.11 -23.29 -11.08
CA PHE A 346 -19.35 -24.24 -12.19
C PHE A 346 -19.09 -25.71 -11.83
N SER A 347 -18.26 -26.00 -10.81
CA SER A 347 -18.05 -27.37 -10.34
C SER A 347 -19.21 -27.90 -9.46
N SER A 348 -20.02 -27.02 -8.87
CA SER A 348 -21.16 -27.44 -8.02
C SER A 348 -22.36 -27.91 -8.84
N ASP A 349 -22.57 -27.37 -10.04
CA ASP A 349 -23.66 -27.76 -10.93
C ASP A 349 -23.44 -29.15 -11.55
N GLU A 350 -22.18 -29.50 -11.87
CA GLU A 350 -21.84 -30.81 -12.46
C GLU A 350 -22.07 -32.00 -11.50
N LYS A 351 -22.10 -31.74 -10.18
CA LYS A 351 -22.45 -32.74 -9.15
C LYS A 351 -23.95 -32.85 -8.89
N ARG A 352 -24.75 -31.86 -9.30
CA ARG A 352 -26.21 -31.87 -9.12
C ARG A 352 -26.95 -32.61 -10.24
N GLU A 353 -26.38 -32.70 -11.43
CA GLU A 353 -26.95 -33.45 -12.57
C GLU A 353 -26.64 -34.96 -12.54
N ARG A 354 -25.88 -35.44 -11.54
CA ARG A 354 -25.53 -36.87 -11.37
C ARG A 354 -26.22 -37.54 -10.16
N LYS A 355 -27.27 -36.92 -9.61
CA LYS A 355 -28.19 -37.52 -8.64
C LYS A 355 -29.59 -37.45 -9.20
#